data_AF-A0A0D6MMV9-F1
#
_entry.id   AF-A0A0D6MMV9-F1
#
_cell.length_a   1.000
_cell.length_b   1.000
_cell.length_c   1.000
_cell.angle_alpha   90.00
_cell.angle_beta   90.00
_cell.angle_gamma   90.00
#
_symmetry.space_group_name_H-M   'P 1'
#
loop_
_entity.id
_entity.type
_entity.pdbx_description
1 polymer ?
#
loop_
_entity_poly.entity_id
_entity_poly.type
_entity_poly.pdbx_seq_one_letter_code
_entity_poly.pdbx_strand_id
1 'polypeptide(L)'
;MFSSVITADTVSGLRMNTLGDGIFHTVTWLSVLLGLWLLYSRITEARRAVWGSTVLWGWILSGWGWFNLVEGLLDHEILGLHHVRSGPHQVAWDMGFLAIGVIFILGGTTIARRATPIRDETAHLQAME
;
A
#
# COMPACT_ATOMS: atom_id res chain seq x y z
N MET A 1 5.73 16.16 -7.87
CA MET A 1 4.55 16.15 -6.97
C MET A 1 3.65 17.39 -7.14
N PHE A 2 4.19 18.61 -7.13
CA PHE A 2 3.41 19.86 -7.10
C PHE A 2 3.27 20.60 -8.43
N SER A 3 3.83 20.10 -9.53
CA SER A 3 3.87 20.82 -10.82
C SER A 3 2.51 21.22 -11.40
N SER A 4 1.42 20.60 -10.94
CA SER A 4 0.04 20.97 -11.27
C SER A 4 -0.44 22.25 -10.59
N VAL A 5 0.18 22.62 -9.45
CA VAL A 5 -0.18 23.77 -8.61
C VAL A 5 0.92 24.83 -8.57
N ILE A 6 2.19 24.42 -8.71
CA ILE A 6 3.39 25.26 -8.68
C ILE A 6 4.13 25.11 -10.01
N THR A 7 4.42 26.21 -10.71
CA THR A 7 5.17 26.17 -11.98
C THR A 7 6.53 25.49 -11.83
N ALA A 8 6.86 24.58 -12.75
CA ALA A 8 8.15 23.91 -12.82
C ALA A 8 9.19 24.67 -13.66
N ASP A 9 8.86 25.85 -14.20
CA ASP A 9 9.75 26.64 -15.07
C ASP A 9 10.71 27.55 -14.29
N THR A 10 10.65 27.48 -12.96
CA THR A 10 11.52 28.26 -12.06
C THR A 10 12.36 27.33 -11.19
N VAL A 11 13.56 27.77 -10.82
CA VAL A 11 14.43 27.04 -9.88
C VAL A 11 13.72 26.79 -8.55
N SER A 12 12.94 27.74 -8.06
CA SER A 12 12.19 27.57 -6.81
C SER A 12 11.11 26.51 -6.91
N GLY A 13 10.37 26.47 -8.03
CA GLY A 13 9.33 25.48 -8.26
C GLY A 13 9.88 24.08 -8.43
N LEU A 14 11.02 23.93 -9.12
CA LEU A 14 11.75 22.68 -9.21
C LEU A 14 12.20 22.18 -7.83
N ARG A 15 12.78 23.06 -7.00
CA ARG A 15 13.17 22.70 -5.62
C ARG A 15 12.00 22.21 -4.77
N MET A 16 10.86 22.88 -4.85
CA MET A 16 9.67 22.47 -4.10
C MET A 16 9.14 21.11 -4.57
N ASN A 17 9.11 20.88 -5.89
CA ASN A 17 8.75 19.58 -6.46
C ASN A 17 9.67 18.47 -5.98
N THR A 18 10.99 18.67 -6.07
CA THR A 18 11.98 17.69 -5.61
C THR A 18 11.87 17.41 -4.11
N LEU A 19 11.60 18.44 -3.29
CA LEU A 19 11.38 18.27 -1.86
C LEU A 19 10.13 17.43 -1.58
N GLY A 20 9.01 17.74 -2.24
CA GLY A 20 7.77 16.97 -2.14
C GLY A 20 7.97 15.51 -2.53
N ASP A 21 8.58 15.28 -3.70
CA ASP A 21 8.90 13.95 -4.18
C ASP A 21 9.79 13.21 -3.17
N GLY A 22 10.81 13.86 -2.62
CA GLY A 22 11.71 13.27 -1.62
C GLY A 22 11.01 12.86 -0.32
N ILE A 23 10.09 13.68 0.18
CA ILE A 23 9.29 13.36 1.38
C ILE A 23 8.36 12.18 1.09
N PHE A 24 7.63 12.21 -0.03
CA PHE A 24 6.77 11.11 -0.45
C PHE A 24 7.55 9.80 -0.58
N HIS A 25 8.72 9.83 -1.23
CA HIS A 25 9.58 8.65 -1.36
C HIS A 25 10.10 8.16 -0.01
N THR A 26 10.44 9.06 0.92
CA THR A 26 10.89 8.67 2.25
C THR A 26 9.79 7.91 2.99
N VAL A 27 8.56 8.42 2.98
CA VAL A 27 7.42 7.77 3.64
C VAL A 27 7.12 6.40 3.01
N THR A 28 7.13 6.31 1.67
CA THR A 28 6.89 5.05 0.97
C THR A 28 8.01 4.03 1.23
N TRP A 29 9.28 4.43 1.22
CA TRP A 29 10.40 3.56 1.57
C TRP A 29 10.33 3.06 3.02
N LEU A 30 10.01 3.93 3.98
CA LEU A 30 9.83 3.52 5.37
C LEU A 30 8.67 2.51 5.51
N SER A 31 7.58 2.71 4.78
CA SER A 31 6.44 1.79 4.76
C SER A 31 6.82 0.43 4.18
N VAL A 32 7.58 0.40 3.07
CA VAL A 32 8.11 -0.84 2.47
C VAL A 32 9.06 -1.55 3.43
N LEU A 33 10.00 -0.83 4.03
CA LEU A 33 10.95 -1.41 4.99
C LEU A 33 10.23 -1.99 6.21
N LEU A 34 9.22 -1.29 6.74
CA LEU A 34 8.39 -1.79 7.82
C LEU A 34 7.64 -3.06 7.42
N GLY A 35 7.02 -3.08 6.22
CA GLY A 35 6.33 -4.26 5.70
C GLY A 35 7.26 -5.46 5.51
N LEU A 36 8.45 -5.25 4.95
CA LEU A 36 9.48 -6.28 4.79
C LEU A 36 10.02 -6.75 6.13
N TRP A 37 10.24 -5.86 7.09
CA TRP A 37 10.66 -6.22 8.44
C TRP A 37 9.60 -7.06 9.15
N LEU A 38 8.31 -6.66 9.08
CA LEU A 38 7.20 -7.43 9.61
C LEU A 38 7.13 -8.82 8.96
N LEU A 39 7.21 -8.88 7.63
CA LEU A 39 7.21 -10.14 6.89
C LEU A 39 8.39 -11.02 7.32
N TYR A 40 9.61 -10.48 7.34
CA TYR A 40 10.82 -11.18 7.74
C TYR A 40 10.74 -11.69 9.18
N SER A 41 10.22 -10.89 10.11
CA SER A 41 10.04 -11.28 11.53
C SER A 41 9.11 -12.47 11.73
N ARG A 42 8.26 -12.78 10.74
CA ARG A 42 7.29 -13.89 10.78
C ARG A 42 7.67 -15.07 9.90
N ILE A 43 8.74 -14.95 9.12
CA ILE A 43 9.28 -16.06 8.33
C ILE A 43 10.33 -16.77 9.19
N THR A 44 9.89 -17.75 9.99
CA THR A 44 10.75 -18.53 10.88
C THR A 44 11.43 -19.69 10.12
N GLU A 45 10.66 -20.60 9.52
CA GLU A 45 11.22 -21.80 8.86
C GLU A 45 10.60 -22.10 7.48
N ALA A 46 9.32 -21.80 7.28
CA ALA A 46 8.59 -22.12 6.06
C ALA A 46 8.76 -21.08 4.92
N ARG A 47 10.02 -20.75 4.58
CA ARG A 47 10.41 -19.64 3.67
C ARG A 47 9.70 -19.66 2.30
N ARG A 48 9.41 -20.84 1.74
CA ARG A 48 8.64 -20.95 0.48
C ARG A 48 7.14 -21.08 0.70
N ALA A 49 6.70 -21.75 1.77
CA ALA A 49 5.28 -21.99 2.02
C ALA A 49 4.53 -20.69 2.32
N VAL A 50 5.19 -19.69 2.94
CA VAL A 50 4.58 -18.39 3.25
C VAL A 50 4.00 -17.69 2.01
N TRP A 51 4.59 -17.88 0.84
CA TRP A 51 4.10 -17.31 -0.43
C TRP A 51 2.81 -17.99 -0.93
N GLY A 52 2.51 -19.21 -0.45
CA GLY A 52 1.21 -19.87 -0.64
C GLY A 52 0.16 -19.47 0.40
N SER A 53 0.53 -18.67 1.41
CA SER A 53 -0.39 -18.27 2.48
C SER A 53 -1.46 -17.31 1.97
N THR A 54 -2.72 -17.73 2.04
CA THR A 54 -3.87 -16.85 1.77
C THR A 54 -3.93 -15.67 2.76
N VAL A 55 -3.42 -15.84 3.99
CA VAL A 55 -3.33 -14.76 4.98
C VAL A 55 -2.40 -13.64 4.49
N LEU A 56 -1.23 -13.99 3.95
CA LEU A 56 -0.28 -13.02 3.42
C LEU A 56 -0.90 -12.21 2.29
N TRP A 57 -1.49 -12.88 1.30
CA TRP A 57 -2.09 -12.22 0.14
C TRP A 57 -3.31 -11.37 0.52
N GLY A 58 -4.10 -11.81 1.51
CA GLY A 58 -5.18 -10.99 2.07
C GLY A 58 -4.67 -9.67 2.66
N TRP A 59 -3.59 -9.71 3.43
CA TRP A 59 -2.98 -8.49 3.99
C TRP A 59 -2.27 -7.63 2.95
N ILE A 60 -1.62 -8.23 1.93
CA ILE A 60 -1.05 -7.47 0.79
C ILE A 60 -2.16 -6.72 0.06
N LEU A 61 -3.28 -7.39 -0.25
CA LEU A 61 -4.41 -6.78 -0.93
C LEU A 61 -5.02 -5.65 -0.09
N SER A 62 -5.19 -5.88 1.22
CA SER A 62 -5.67 -4.82 2.12
C SER A 62 -4.70 -3.65 2.20
N GLY A 63 -3.38 -3.90 2.21
CA GLY A 63 -2.36 -2.87 2.21
C GLY A 63 -2.40 -2.03 0.93
N TRP A 64 -2.60 -2.66 -0.23
CA TRP A 64 -2.81 -1.96 -1.50
C TRP A 64 -4.07 -1.07 -1.43
N GLY A 65 -5.17 -1.60 -0.90
CA GLY A 65 -6.38 -0.81 -0.73
C GLY A 65 -6.18 0.42 0.15
N TRP A 66 -5.45 0.29 1.27
CA TRP A 66 -5.09 1.41 2.13
C TRP A 66 -4.19 2.44 1.43
N PHE A 67 -3.22 1.97 0.65
CA PHE A 67 -2.37 2.85 -0.16
C PHE A 67 -3.22 3.69 -1.11
N ASN A 68 -4.09 3.06 -1.91
CA ASN A 68 -4.97 3.78 -2.84
C ASN A 68 -5.90 4.75 -2.11
N LEU A 69 -6.44 4.38 -0.94
CA LEU A 69 -7.35 5.25 -0.21
C LEU A 69 -6.64 6.48 0.35
N VAL A 70 -5.45 6.30 0.93
CA VAL A 70 -4.67 7.41 1.50
C VAL A 70 -4.13 8.31 0.40
N GLU A 71 -3.54 7.73 -0.65
CA GLU A 71 -3.00 8.50 -1.77
C GLU A 71 -4.11 9.22 -2.53
N GLY A 72 -5.20 8.54 -2.89
CA GLY A 72 -6.32 9.20 -3.58
C GLY A 72 -6.96 10.32 -2.74
N LEU A 73 -7.11 10.12 -1.43
CA LEU A 73 -7.72 11.15 -0.58
C LEU A 73 -6.79 12.37 -0.41
N LEU A 74 -5.49 12.14 -0.18
CA LEU A 74 -4.54 13.22 0.01
C LEU A 74 -4.21 13.90 -1.32
N ASP A 75 -3.81 13.14 -2.34
CA ASP A 75 -3.24 13.67 -3.56
C ASP A 75 -4.30 14.04 -4.60
N HIS A 76 -5.44 13.35 -4.69
CA HIS A 76 -6.50 13.71 -5.65
C HIS A 76 -7.48 14.74 -5.08
N GLU A 77 -7.95 14.52 -3.85
CA GLU A 77 -9.07 15.28 -3.28
C GLU A 77 -8.62 16.48 -2.45
N ILE A 78 -7.69 16.27 -1.50
CA ILE A 78 -7.31 17.32 -0.54
C ILE A 78 -6.29 18.28 -1.14
N LEU A 79 -5.24 17.75 -1.74
CA LEU A 79 -4.11 18.53 -2.26
C LEU A 79 -4.27 18.83 -3.76
N GLY A 80 -5.09 18.05 -4.50
CA GLY A 80 -5.33 18.25 -5.93
C GLY A 80 -4.07 18.18 -6.79
N LEU A 81 -3.12 17.34 -6.38
CA LEU A 81 -1.79 17.21 -7.00
C LEU A 81 -1.84 16.46 -8.31
N HIS A 82 -2.63 15.40 -8.38
CA HIS A 82 -2.91 14.69 -9.62
C HIS A 82 -4.32 14.09 -9.58
N HIS A 83 -4.92 13.88 -10.74
CA HIS A 83 -6.18 13.17 -10.87
C HIS A 83 -5.93 11.86 -11.62
N VAL A 84 -6.73 10.83 -11.33
CA VAL A 84 -6.69 9.55 -12.06
C VAL A 84 -6.83 9.79 -13.57
N ARG A 85 -7.74 10.71 -13.92
CA ARG A 85 -7.89 11.23 -15.28
C ARG A 85 -8.31 12.69 -15.24
N SER A 86 -7.41 13.57 -15.65
CA SER A 86 -7.70 15.00 -15.77
C SER A 86 -8.74 15.28 -16.88
N GLY A 87 -9.57 16.31 -16.66
CA GLY A 87 -10.55 16.78 -17.62
C GLY A 87 -11.99 16.34 -17.29
N PRO A 88 -12.84 16.09 -18.31
CA PRO A 88 -14.24 15.77 -18.07
C PRO A 88 -14.42 14.59 -17.12
N HIS A 89 -15.26 14.78 -16.11
CA HIS A 89 -15.60 13.78 -15.09
C HIS A 89 -14.43 13.33 -14.19
N GLN A 90 -13.39 14.15 -14.00
CA GLN A 90 -12.24 13.80 -13.14
C GLN A 90 -12.66 13.30 -11.74
N VAL A 91 -13.62 13.97 -11.10
CA VAL A 91 -14.13 13.58 -9.77
C VAL A 91 -14.71 12.16 -9.80
N ALA A 92 -15.39 11.76 -10.88
CA ALA A 92 -15.92 10.40 -10.98
C ALA A 92 -14.81 9.35 -11.10
N TRP A 93 -13.70 9.68 -11.78
CA TRP A 93 -12.53 8.81 -11.87
C TRP A 93 -11.83 8.68 -10.51
N ASP A 94 -11.65 9.79 -9.79
CA ASP A 94 -11.02 9.79 -8.48
C ASP A 94 -11.88 9.03 -7.45
N MET A 95 -13.21 9.23 -7.47
CA MET A 95 -14.14 8.45 -6.64
C MET A 95 -14.14 6.96 -6.98
N GLY A 96 -14.03 6.61 -8.26
CA GLY A 96 -13.90 5.21 -8.69
C GLY A 96 -12.62 4.56 -8.14
N PHE A 97 -11.52 5.30 -8.13
CA PHE A 97 -10.26 4.84 -7.56
C PHE A 97 -10.35 4.62 -6.03
N LEU A 98 -10.95 5.56 -5.28
CA LEU A 98 -11.20 5.39 -3.85
C LEU A 98 -12.10 4.17 -3.57
N ALA A 99 -13.16 3.99 -4.38
CA ALA A 99 -14.05 2.85 -4.25
C ALA A 99 -13.32 1.50 -4.45
N ILE A 100 -12.42 1.41 -5.43
CA ILE A 100 -11.56 0.23 -5.62
C ILE A 100 -10.66 0.02 -4.40
N GLY A 101 -10.09 1.09 -3.84
CA GLY A 101 -9.33 1.03 -2.59
C GLY A 101 -10.12 0.41 -1.44
N VAL A 102 -11.35 0.86 -1.21
CA VAL A 102 -12.26 0.30 -0.20
C VAL A 102 -12.55 -1.18 -0.45
N ILE A 103 -12.81 -1.57 -1.71
CA ILE A 103 -13.05 -2.97 -2.08
C ILE A 103 -11.84 -3.84 -1.74
N PHE A 104 -10.62 -3.37 -2.03
CA PHE A 104 -9.39 -4.09 -1.69
C PHE A 104 -9.17 -4.19 -0.18
N ILE A 105 -9.44 -3.15 0.60
CA ILE A 105 -9.36 -3.19 2.07
C ILE A 105 -10.31 -4.25 2.62
N LEU A 106 -11.59 -4.18 2.24
CA LEU A 106 -12.63 -5.08 2.75
C LEU A 106 -12.40 -6.52 2.30
N GLY A 107 -12.11 -6.73 1.02
CA GLY A 107 -11.83 -8.04 0.45
C GLY A 107 -10.58 -8.66 1.07
N GLY A 108 -9.47 -7.93 1.08
CA GLY A 108 -8.20 -8.37 1.65
C GLY A 108 -8.30 -8.70 3.14
N THR A 109 -8.93 -7.82 3.92
CA THR A 109 -9.14 -8.05 5.37
C THR A 109 -10.03 -9.27 5.62
N THR A 110 -11.08 -9.46 4.83
CA THR A 110 -11.97 -10.62 4.96
C THR A 110 -11.24 -11.92 4.64
N ILE A 111 -10.46 -11.93 3.56
CA ILE A 111 -9.62 -13.07 3.16
C ILE A 111 -8.62 -13.39 4.27
N ALA A 112 -7.89 -12.39 4.75
CA ALA A 112 -6.87 -12.56 5.77
C ALA A 112 -7.43 -13.09 7.11
N ARG A 113 -8.63 -12.64 7.50
CA ARG A 113 -9.27 -13.07 8.76
C ARG A 113 -9.95 -14.44 8.68
N ARG A 114 -10.34 -14.89 7.48
CA ARG A 114 -10.99 -16.19 7.27
C ARG A 114 -10.00 -17.30 6.90
N ALA A 115 -8.80 -16.96 6.45
CA ALA A 115 -7.78 -17.91 6.08
C ALA A 115 -7.12 -18.56 7.31
N THR A 116 -6.79 -19.84 7.18
CA THR A 116 -6.03 -20.58 8.19
C THR A 116 -4.53 -20.22 8.08
N PRO A 117 -3.88 -19.79 9.17
CA PRO A 117 -2.43 -19.59 9.15
C PRO A 117 -1.69 -20.90 8.89
N ILE A 118 -0.55 -20.82 8.18
CA ILE A 118 0.35 -21.96 8.04
C ILE A 118 0.87 -22.33 9.43
N ARG A 119 0.60 -23.56 9.89
CA ARG A 119 1.16 -24.13 11.13
C ARG A 119 2.50 -24.80 10.81
N ASP A 120 3.47 -24.62 11.70
CA ASP A 120 4.71 -25.39 11.67
C ASP A 120 4.43 -26.81 12.20
N GLU A 121 4.45 -27.82 11.33
CA GLU A 121 4.27 -29.22 11.72
C GLU A 121 5.46 -29.76 12.55
N THR A 122 6.63 -29.15 12.41
CA THR A 122 7.87 -29.52 13.13
C THR A 122 7.74 -29.36 14.64
N ALA A 123 7.04 -28.33 15.11
CA ALA A 123 6.77 -28.11 16.54
C ALA A 123 5.91 -29.23 17.16
N HIS A 124 5.07 -29.90 16.35
CA HIS A 124 4.21 -30.99 16.84
C HIS A 124 4.98 -32.31 17.00
N LEU A 125 6.04 -32.52 16.22
CA LEU A 125 6.90 -33.71 16.30
C LEU A 125 7.90 -33.61 17.45
N GLN A 126 8.46 -32.41 17.71
CA GLN A 126 9.37 -32.19 18.84
C GLN A 126 8.69 -32.23 20.21
N ALA A 127 7.36 -32.06 20.28
CA ALA A 127 6.59 -32.18 21.52
C ALA A 127 6.19 -33.64 21.86
N MET A 128 6.48 -34.59 20.96
CA MET A 128 6.20 -36.01 21.11
C MET A 128 7.44 -36.86 21.43
N GLU A 129 8.63 -36.25 21.47
CA GLU A 129 9.90 -36.82 22.00
C GLU A 129 10.17 -36.30 23.42
#